data_AF-A0A957AAX7-F1
#
_entry.id   AF-A0A957AAX7-F1
#
_cell.length_a   1.000
_cell.length_b   1.000
_cell.length_c   1.000
_cell.angle_alpha   90.00
_cell.angle_beta   90.00
_cell.angle_gamma   90.00
#
_symmetry.space_group_name_H-M   'P 1'
#
loop_
_entity.id
_entity.type
_entity.pdbx_description
1 polymer ?
#
loop_
_entity_poly.entity_id
_entity_poly.type
_entity_poly.pdbx_seq_one_letter_code
_entity_poly.pdbx_strand_id
1 'polypeptide(L)'
;MPADIIFHSGTVHTVDANNSIAEAVAVENGRISAVGSNATVRAEGGPRTRQVDLAGRSLTPGFIDAHHHFVGVGGAQDAIDCKAPGMQSIAAIVEEVRKRAAT
;
A
#
# COMPACT_ATOMS: atom_id res chain seq x y z
N MET A 1 14.85 10.03 19.40
CA MET A 1 15.86 10.73 18.57
C MET A 1 15.10 11.50 17.49
N PRO A 2 15.72 12.32 16.62
CA PRO A 2 14.97 12.92 15.52
C PRO A 2 14.33 11.84 14.64
N ALA A 3 13.16 12.12 14.07
CA ALA A 3 12.45 11.18 13.21
C ALA A 3 13.26 10.80 11.96
N ASP A 4 13.06 9.59 11.42
CA ASP A 4 13.70 9.17 10.17
C ASP A 4 12.97 9.77 8.96
N ILE A 5 11.63 9.78 9.02
CA ILE A 5 10.77 10.33 7.97
C ILE A 5 9.57 11.05 8.59
N ILE A 6 9.20 12.18 7.98
CA ILE A 6 8.01 12.96 8.34
C ILE A 6 7.17 13.15 7.09
N PHE A 7 5.91 12.74 7.15
CA PHE A 7 4.88 13.08 6.18
C PHE A 7 4.10 14.29 6.70
N HIS A 8 3.91 15.31 5.89
CA HIS A 8 3.25 16.55 6.33
C HIS A 8 2.40 17.18 5.22
N SER A 9 1.65 18.22 5.58
CA SER A 9 0.75 18.96 4.67
C SER A 9 -0.31 18.08 4.01
N GLY A 10 -0.81 17.04 4.68
CA GLY A 10 -1.81 16.13 4.13
C GLY A 10 -3.04 15.97 5.01
N THR A 11 -3.97 15.13 4.54
CA THR A 11 -5.11 14.66 5.33
C THR A 11 -4.78 13.27 5.85
N VAL A 12 -4.33 13.17 7.10
CA VAL A 12 -3.91 11.92 7.71
C VAL A 12 -5.11 11.26 8.39
N HIS A 13 -5.58 10.15 7.86
CA HIS A 13 -6.59 9.31 8.49
C HIS A 13 -5.90 8.38 9.49
N THR A 14 -6.17 8.52 10.80
CA THR A 14 -5.49 7.69 11.82
C THR A 14 -6.15 6.33 12.00
N VAL A 15 -7.48 6.26 11.81
CA VAL A 15 -8.31 5.08 12.11
C VAL A 15 -8.11 4.63 13.58
N ASP A 16 -7.85 5.58 14.47
CA ASP A 16 -7.94 5.36 15.92
C ASP A 16 -9.42 5.23 16.35
N ALA A 17 -9.66 4.99 17.64
CA ALA A 17 -11.01 4.82 18.18
C ALA A 17 -11.95 6.03 17.93
N ASN A 18 -11.38 7.22 17.68
CA ASN A 18 -12.12 8.45 17.42
C ASN A 18 -12.20 8.80 15.93
N ASN A 19 -11.58 7.99 15.05
CA ASN A 19 -11.39 8.28 13.63
C ASN A 19 -10.78 9.67 13.39
N SER A 20 -9.77 10.02 14.19
CA SER A 20 -9.14 11.33 14.11
C SER A 20 -8.54 11.60 12.72
N ILE A 21 -8.57 12.87 12.33
CA ILE A 21 -7.85 13.39 11.16
C ILE A 21 -6.73 14.30 11.66
N ALA A 22 -5.51 14.05 11.19
CA ALA A 22 -4.32 14.84 11.49
C ALA A 22 -3.71 15.43 10.22
N GLU A 23 -2.66 16.21 10.37
CA GLU A 23 -1.99 16.88 9.24
C GLU A 23 -0.64 16.23 8.88
N ALA A 24 -0.02 15.57 9.87
CA ALA A 24 1.34 15.04 9.75
C ALA A 24 1.57 13.79 10.62
N VAL A 25 2.55 12.98 10.21
CA VAL A 25 3.04 11.78 10.90
C VAL A 25 4.56 11.74 10.88
N ALA A 26 5.18 11.49 12.03
CA ALA A 26 6.61 11.18 12.15
C ALA A 26 6.81 9.69 12.40
N VAL A 27 7.86 9.13 11.78
CA VAL A 27 8.26 7.73 11.94
C VAL A 27 9.71 7.68 12.40
N GLU A 28 9.96 6.92 13.46
CA GLU A 28 11.27 6.62 14.02
C GLU A 28 11.42 5.09 14.13
N ASN A 29 12.50 4.53 13.57
CA ASN A 29 12.81 3.10 13.56
C ASN A 29 11.65 2.21 13.08
N GLY A 30 10.96 2.65 12.02
CA GLY A 30 9.82 1.93 11.44
C GLY A 30 8.55 1.96 12.28
N ARG A 31 8.48 2.78 13.34
CA ARG A 31 7.29 2.99 14.16
C ARG A 31 6.85 4.44 14.12
N ILE A 32 5.54 4.67 14.22
CA ILE A 32 5.00 6.03 14.37
C ILE A 32 5.44 6.58 15.73
N SER A 33 6.17 7.70 15.72
CA SER A 33 6.63 8.39 16.93
C SER A 33 5.76 9.59 17.30
N ALA A 34 5.14 10.24 16.30
CA ALA A 34 4.18 11.33 16.52
C ALA A 34 3.13 11.41 15.41
N VAL A 35 1.92 11.85 15.77
CA VAL A 35 0.81 12.17 14.86
C VAL A 35 0.18 13.48 15.35
N GLY A 36 -0.12 14.41 14.46
CA GLY A 36 -0.70 15.68 14.87
C GLY A 36 -0.66 16.78 13.81
N SER A 37 -0.53 18.02 14.26
CA SER A 37 -0.45 19.18 13.36
C SER A 37 0.91 19.23 12.65
N ASN A 38 0.94 19.97 11.54
CA ASN A 38 2.18 20.22 10.80
C ASN A 38 3.26 20.84 11.69
N ALA A 39 2.88 21.77 12.57
CA ALA A 39 3.83 22.49 13.40
C ALA A 39 4.51 21.57 14.42
N THR A 40 3.73 20.74 15.14
CA THR A 40 4.28 19.89 16.19
C THR A 40 5.10 18.76 15.62
N VAL A 41 4.59 18.07 14.59
CA VAL A 41 5.26 16.88 14.05
C VAL A 41 6.52 17.25 13.28
N ARG A 42 6.54 18.36 12.53
CA ARG A 42 7.74 18.78 11.77
C ARG A 42 8.89 19.19 12.69
N ALA A 43 8.60 19.62 13.92
CA ALA A 43 9.61 19.97 14.91
C ALA A 43 10.42 18.75 15.41
N GLU A 44 9.91 17.53 15.23
CA GLU A 44 10.61 16.28 15.56
C GLU A 44 11.71 15.91 14.53
N GLY A 45 11.84 16.69 13.46
CA GLY A 45 12.83 16.49 12.42
C GLY A 45 14.23 17.00 12.80
N GLY A 46 15.25 16.31 12.30
CA GLY A 46 16.65 16.71 12.37
C GLY A 46 17.31 16.74 10.98
N PRO A 47 18.63 16.99 10.89
CA PRO A 47 19.33 17.18 9.62
C PRO A 47 19.28 16.01 8.64
N ARG A 48 18.99 14.79 9.13
CA ARG A 48 18.88 13.57 8.32
C ARG A 48 17.44 13.12 8.09
N THR A 49 16.45 13.81 8.67
CA THR A 49 15.05 13.44 8.53
C THR A 49 14.58 13.67 7.10
N ARG A 50 14.02 12.64 6.48
CA ARG A 50 13.37 12.77 5.19
C ARG A 50 12.01 13.46 5.37
N GLN A 51 11.84 14.62 4.75
CA GLN A 51 10.56 15.33 4.72
C GLN A 51 9.80 14.93 3.45
N VAL A 52 8.52 14.56 3.60
CA VAL A 52 7.61 14.23 2.50
C VAL A 52 6.41 15.16 2.58
N ASP A 53 6.39 16.14 1.69
CA ASP A 53 5.23 17.01 1.49
C ASP A 53 4.13 16.25 0.73
N LEU A 54 2.98 16.09 1.37
CA LEU A 54 1.83 15.40 0.79
C LEU A 54 1.01 16.31 -0.13
N ALA A 55 1.24 17.63 -0.14
CA ALA A 55 0.54 18.59 -0.99
C ALA A 55 -1.00 18.44 -0.97
N GLY A 56 -1.56 18.26 0.23
CA GLY A 56 -2.99 18.07 0.48
C GLY A 56 -3.52 16.67 0.21
N ARG A 57 -2.68 15.71 -0.21
CA ARG A 57 -3.09 14.32 -0.42
C ARG A 57 -3.37 13.61 0.91
N SER A 58 -4.18 12.54 0.84
CA SER A 58 -4.47 11.70 1.99
C SER A 58 -3.34 10.72 2.30
N LEU A 59 -3.10 10.52 3.59
CA LEU A 59 -2.31 9.42 4.13
C LEU A 59 -3.25 8.51 4.93
N THR A 60 -3.19 7.22 4.69
CA THR A 60 -3.99 6.21 5.41
C THR A 60 -3.06 5.17 6.04
N PRO A 61 -3.53 4.40 7.03
CA PRO A 61 -2.85 3.18 7.41
C PRO A 61 -2.74 2.25 6.20
N GLY A 62 -1.70 1.41 6.19
CA GLY A 62 -1.62 0.32 5.21
C GLY A 62 -2.81 -0.63 5.39
N PHE A 63 -3.31 -1.19 4.30
CA PHE A 63 -4.39 -2.17 4.38
C PHE A 63 -3.91 -3.45 5.06
N ILE A 64 -4.75 -3.97 5.95
CA ILE A 64 -4.53 -5.24 6.64
C ILE A 64 -5.58 -6.21 6.10
N ASP A 65 -5.12 -7.21 5.33
CA ASP A 65 -5.96 -8.34 4.94
C ASP A 65 -5.89 -9.41 6.04
N ALA A 66 -6.98 -9.57 6.77
CA ALA A 66 -7.06 -10.48 7.91
C ALA A 66 -7.21 -11.95 7.50
N HIS A 67 -7.65 -12.22 6.27
CA HIS A 67 -7.83 -13.59 5.78
C HIS A 67 -7.62 -13.63 4.28
N HIS A 68 -6.47 -14.19 3.88
CA HIS A 68 -6.10 -14.30 2.48
C HIS A 68 -5.57 -15.70 2.13
N HIS A 69 -5.84 -16.14 0.90
CA HIS A 69 -5.32 -17.39 0.35
C HIS A 69 -4.14 -17.10 -0.61
N PHE A 70 -3.00 -16.65 -0.07
CA PHE A 70 -1.87 -16.16 -0.89
C PHE A 70 -1.37 -17.18 -1.93
N VAL A 71 -1.26 -18.45 -1.55
CA VAL A 71 -0.86 -19.53 -2.48
C VAL A 71 -1.88 -19.70 -3.61
N GLY A 72 -3.17 -19.59 -3.30
CA GLY A 72 -4.24 -19.65 -4.30
C GLY A 72 -4.20 -18.47 -5.26
N VAL A 73 -3.94 -17.26 -4.75
CA VAL A 73 -3.78 -16.06 -5.60
C VAL A 73 -2.57 -16.17 -6.51
N GLY A 74 -1.42 -16.61 -5.98
CA GLY A 74 -0.23 -16.86 -6.81
C GLY A 74 -0.50 -17.90 -7.90
N GLY A 75 -1.09 -19.05 -7.53
CA GLY A 75 -1.43 -20.08 -8.51
C GLY A 75 -2.45 -19.62 -9.56
N ALA A 76 -3.38 -18.73 -9.19
CA ALA A 76 -4.33 -18.15 -10.14
C ALA A 76 -3.66 -17.20 -11.15
N GLN A 77 -2.54 -16.55 -10.79
CA GLN A 77 -1.78 -15.70 -11.71
C GLN A 77 -1.01 -16.52 -12.76
N ASP A 78 -0.61 -17.76 -12.41
CA ASP A 78 0.06 -18.67 -13.34
C ASP A 78 -0.92 -19.46 -14.22
N ALA A 79 -2.17 -19.60 -13.77
CA ALA A 79 -3.22 -20.32 -14.47
C ALA A 79 -3.63 -19.62 -15.77
N ILE A 80 -4.06 -20.41 -16.75
CA ILE A 80 -4.70 -19.89 -17.97
C ILE A 80 -6.08 -19.37 -17.61
N ASP A 81 -6.33 -18.09 -17.89
CA ASP A 81 -7.66 -17.50 -17.73
C ASP A 81 -8.59 -17.94 -18.87
N CYS A 82 -9.33 -19.03 -18.64
CA CYS A 82 -10.31 -19.55 -19.58
C CYS A 82 -11.53 -18.62 -19.80
N LYS A 83 -11.62 -17.48 -19.09
CA LYS A 83 -12.67 -16.46 -19.29
C LYS A 83 -12.16 -15.26 -20.09
N ALA A 84 -10.87 -15.21 -20.40
CA ALA A 84 -10.28 -14.11 -21.15
C ALA A 84 -10.89 -13.99 -22.56
N PRO A 85 -10.93 -12.77 -23.13
CA PRO A 85 -11.31 -12.59 -24.53
C PRO A 85 -10.51 -13.51 -25.46
N GLY A 86 -11.19 -14.26 -26.33
CA GLY A 86 -10.58 -15.24 -27.23
C GLY A 86 -10.69 -16.70 -26.75
N MET A 87 -11.10 -16.95 -25.51
CA MET A 87 -11.30 -18.30 -24.95
C MET A 87 -12.74 -18.82 -25.11
N GLN A 88 -13.44 -18.48 -26.20
CA GLN A 88 -14.86 -18.85 -26.39
C GLN A 88 -15.09 -20.27 -26.95
N SER A 89 -14.06 -21.10 -27.04
CA SER A 89 -14.20 -22.49 -27.48
C SER A 89 -13.18 -23.40 -26.80
N ILE A 90 -13.52 -24.69 -26.70
CA ILE A 90 -12.59 -25.72 -26.22
C ILE A 90 -11.29 -25.71 -27.04
N ALA A 91 -11.39 -25.53 -28.35
CA ALA A 91 -10.23 -25.47 -29.24
C ALA A 91 -9.29 -24.31 -28.88
N ALA A 92 -9.84 -23.14 -28.57
CA ALA A 92 -9.04 -21.98 -28.15
C ALA A 92 -8.33 -22.22 -26.81
N ILE A 93 -9.02 -22.83 -25.84
CA ILE A 93 -8.43 -23.17 -24.54
C ILE A 93 -7.30 -24.19 -24.70
N VAL A 94 -7.53 -25.26 -25.46
CA VAL A 94 -6.52 -26.29 -25.72
C VAL A 94 -5.30 -25.70 -26.42
N GLU A 95 -5.50 -24.79 -27.35
CA GLU A 95 -4.40 -24.12 -28.05
C GLU A 95 -3.56 -23.25 -27.10
N GLU A 96 -4.21 -22.54 -26.18
CA GLU A 96 -3.49 -21.75 -25.17
C GLU A 96 -2.71 -22.65 -24.20
N VAL A 97 -3.28 -23.79 -23.80
CA VAL A 97 -2.56 -24.82 -23.01
C VAL A 97 -1.30 -25.29 -23.75
N ARG A 98 -1.39 -25.55 -25.06
CA ARG A 98 -0.21 -25.97 -25.86
C ARG A 98 0.87 -24.90 -25.87
N LYS A 99 0.51 -23.63 -26.09
CA LYS A 99 1.47 -22.52 -26.09
C LYS A 99 2.19 -22.40 -24.76
N ARG A 100 1.44 -22.47 -23.65
CA ARG A 100 2.00 -22.40 -22.29
C ARG A 100 2.89 -23.59 -21.94
N ALA A 101 2.59 -24.78 -22.46
CA ALA A 101 3.40 -25.98 -22.23
C ALA A 101 4.68 -26.04 -23.09
N ALA A 102 4.79 -25.20 -24.13
CA ALA A 102 5.95 -25.15 -25.01
C ALA A 102 7.07 -24.19 -24.51
N THR A 103 6.84 -23.49 -23.40
CA THR A 103 7.78 -22.57 -22.73
C THR A 103 8.33 -23.20 -21.46
#